data_AF-A0A9E3F9Q8-F1
#
_entry.id   AF-A0A9E3F9Q8-F1
#
_cell.length_a   1.000
_cell.length_b   1.000
_cell.length_c   1.000
_cell.angle_alpha   90.00
_cell.angle_beta   90.00
_cell.angle_gamma   90.00
#
_symmetry.space_group_name_H-M   'P 1'
#
loop_
_entity.id
_entity.type
_entity.pdbx_description
1 polymer ?
#
loop_
_entity_poly.entity_id
_entity_poly.type
_entity_poly.pdbx_seq_one_letter_code
_entity_poly.pdbx_strand_id
1 'polypeptide(L)'
;MRTALAVVTMALMACAVQAQDAAKNFFLHDGDTVVFYGDSITEQQMYAADIENYVTTRFPKMRVRFINSGWGGDRVSGGGGGPIETRLRRDVLPYKPTVVTIFLGMNDGGYHPFDEPTFQTYARGLTHIVDELQKSLPHVRLTLFTPSLFDNKDGQPAGSAPYNQALIKYGDFVKQLGARRGIPVVDLNAPMVAATVKGRETDPKFTLANDNVHPGPVGHLIMASAILQVWDAPPALGLVLTPGQPTTLTLPAPWPVPGDAHQALDVSPLPGPLARVTVTSSAMTPPDARYALLADGQVVGTFTGAQLAPGAGVDLTQYPDLPLNKQAQAVAAINNERINRWHEYFKGGNGIARADDKPTRDEIGALTALDKWLDAWRVRAHDSAQPKPHTFELRSAAATTTP
;
A
#
# COMPACT_ATOMS: atom_id res chain seq x y z
N MET A 1 -12.04 45.39 39.36
CA MET A 1 -12.73 45.12 38.07
C MET A 1 -11.67 45.00 36.98
N ARG A 2 -11.72 43.89 36.23
CA ARG A 2 -11.23 43.70 34.85
C ARG A 2 -9.72 43.84 34.60
N THR A 3 -9.05 42.70 34.43
CA THR A 3 -8.49 42.26 33.13
C THR A 3 -7.80 40.90 33.29
N ALA A 4 -8.51 39.83 32.95
CA ALA A 4 -7.92 38.53 32.60
C ALA A 4 -8.95 37.81 31.75
N LEU A 5 -8.98 38.12 30.44
CA LEU A 5 -9.74 37.34 29.48
C LEU A 5 -9.06 37.46 28.11
N ALA A 6 -9.06 36.33 27.40
CA ALA A 6 -8.62 36.11 26.02
C ALA A 6 -7.18 35.61 25.81
N VAL A 7 -6.87 34.40 26.32
CA VAL A 7 -6.00 33.44 25.59
C VAL A 7 -6.49 32.01 25.82
N VAL A 8 -7.72 31.67 25.42
CA VAL A 8 -8.13 30.25 25.29
C VAL A 8 -9.17 30.14 24.16
N THR A 9 -8.75 30.29 22.90
CA THR A 9 -9.59 29.87 21.75
C THR A 9 -8.74 29.75 20.48
N MET A 10 -7.71 28.90 20.49
CA MET A 10 -6.92 28.63 19.27
C MET A 10 -6.34 27.20 19.22
N ALA A 11 -7.08 26.19 19.71
CA ALA A 11 -6.63 24.79 19.65
C ALA A 11 -7.64 23.82 19.01
N LEU A 12 -8.85 24.25 18.64
CA LEU A 12 -9.93 23.35 18.19
C LEU A 12 -10.09 23.22 16.65
N MET A 13 -9.19 23.79 15.85
CA MET A 13 -9.28 23.74 14.38
C MET A 13 -8.18 22.94 13.67
N ALA A 14 -7.29 22.25 14.41
CA ALA A 14 -6.09 21.67 13.80
C ALA A 14 -6.27 20.27 13.16
N CYS A 15 -7.31 19.49 13.48
CA CYS A 15 -7.40 18.09 13.02
C CYS A 15 -8.01 17.89 11.62
N ALA A 16 -8.87 18.81 11.14
CA ALA A 16 -9.55 18.62 9.85
C ALA A 16 -8.80 19.25 8.65
N VAL A 17 -7.91 20.21 8.89
CA VAL A 17 -7.16 20.93 7.83
C VAL A 17 -6.08 20.04 7.18
N GLN A 18 -5.65 18.98 7.86
CA GLN A 18 -4.52 18.16 7.41
C GLN A 18 -4.83 17.29 6.17
N ALA A 19 -6.06 16.79 5.98
CA ALA A 19 -6.32 15.83 4.90
C ALA A 19 -6.40 16.47 3.49
N GLN A 20 -6.91 17.70 3.37
CA GLN A 20 -7.04 18.39 2.08
C GLN A 20 -5.75 19.09 1.64
N ASP A 21 -4.97 19.66 2.57
CA ASP A 21 -3.66 20.21 2.25
C ASP A 21 -2.60 19.12 2.02
N ALA A 22 -2.71 17.96 2.69
CA ALA A 22 -1.75 16.87 2.51
C ALA A 22 -1.82 16.21 1.13
N ALA A 23 -2.95 16.30 0.41
CA ALA A 23 -3.05 15.77 -0.95
C ALA A 23 -2.24 16.58 -1.99
N LYS A 24 -1.81 17.81 -1.68
CA LYS A 24 -1.16 18.70 -2.66
C LYS A 24 0.17 18.16 -3.20
N ASN A 25 0.89 17.38 -2.40
CA ASN A 25 2.17 16.81 -2.78
C ASN A 25 2.07 15.31 -3.10
N PHE A 26 0.89 14.70 -2.93
CA PHE A 26 0.72 13.29 -3.20
C PHE A 26 0.90 13.02 -4.69
N PHE A 27 1.67 11.99 -5.01
CA PHE A 27 1.99 11.65 -6.40
C PHE A 27 0.75 11.29 -7.21
N LEU A 28 -0.31 10.72 -6.61
CA LEU A 28 -1.53 10.43 -7.36
C LEU A 28 -2.50 11.61 -7.34
N HIS A 29 -3.19 11.79 -8.45
CA HIS A 29 -4.17 12.83 -8.70
C HIS A 29 -5.54 12.23 -9.03
N ASP A 30 -6.57 13.05 -8.88
CA ASP A 30 -7.92 12.68 -9.33
C ASP A 30 -7.93 12.37 -10.82
N GLY A 31 -8.61 11.28 -11.20
CA GLY A 31 -8.69 10.80 -12.59
C GLY A 31 -7.51 9.97 -13.07
N ASP A 32 -6.49 9.72 -12.25
CA ASP A 32 -5.35 8.90 -12.66
C ASP A 32 -5.75 7.48 -13.05
N THR A 33 -5.05 6.94 -14.05
CA THR A 33 -5.03 5.50 -14.34
C THR A 33 -3.62 4.99 -14.05
N VAL A 34 -3.51 4.16 -13.02
CA VAL A 34 -2.27 3.52 -12.56
C VAL A 34 -2.21 2.09 -13.10
N VAL A 35 -1.18 1.78 -13.88
CA VAL A 35 -0.87 0.41 -14.30
C VAL A 35 0.35 -0.10 -13.55
N PHE A 36 0.19 -1.20 -12.82
CA PHE A 36 1.28 -1.93 -12.21
C PHE A 36 1.83 -2.96 -13.20
N TYR A 37 2.98 -2.67 -13.80
CA TYR A 37 3.64 -3.55 -14.76
C TYR A 37 4.78 -4.32 -14.09
N GLY A 38 4.80 -5.64 -14.25
CA GLY A 38 5.84 -6.48 -13.66
C GLY A 38 5.65 -7.97 -13.90
N ASP A 39 6.35 -8.75 -13.08
CA ASP A 39 6.38 -10.21 -13.18
C ASP A 39 5.34 -10.92 -12.26
N SER A 40 5.65 -12.14 -11.82
CA SER A 40 4.83 -12.94 -10.92
C SER A 40 4.55 -12.26 -9.58
N ILE A 41 5.45 -11.44 -9.05
CA ILE A 41 5.21 -10.74 -7.78
C ILE A 41 4.14 -9.65 -7.97
N THR A 42 4.16 -8.98 -9.12
CA THR A 42 3.08 -8.04 -9.49
C THR A 42 1.79 -8.78 -9.79
N GLU A 43 1.86 -9.93 -10.48
CA GLU A 43 0.70 -10.78 -10.75
C GLU A 43 0.01 -11.23 -9.45
N GLN A 44 0.72 -11.39 -8.31
CA GLN A 44 0.09 -11.70 -7.01
C GLN A 44 -0.87 -10.62 -6.49
N GLN A 45 -0.92 -9.43 -7.10
CA GLN A 45 -1.87 -8.32 -6.89
C GLN A 45 -1.97 -7.71 -5.49
N MET A 46 -1.39 -8.30 -4.45
CA MET A 46 -1.57 -7.89 -3.06
C MET A 46 -1.08 -6.46 -2.79
N TYR A 47 0.17 -6.09 -3.12
CA TYR A 47 0.64 -4.73 -2.88
C TYR A 47 -0.16 -3.67 -3.66
N ALA A 48 -0.60 -4.01 -4.88
CA ALA A 48 -1.43 -3.14 -5.71
C ALA A 48 -2.82 -2.94 -5.08
N ALA A 49 -3.42 -4.00 -4.55
CA ALA A 49 -4.68 -3.95 -3.82
C ALA A 49 -4.55 -3.12 -2.53
N ASP A 50 -3.45 -3.28 -1.79
CA ASP A 50 -3.19 -2.52 -0.57
C ASP A 50 -3.07 -1.01 -0.85
N ILE A 51 -2.40 -0.62 -1.94
CA ILE A 51 -2.32 0.78 -2.40
C ILE A 51 -3.70 1.31 -2.79
N GLU A 52 -4.47 0.54 -3.57
CA GLU A 52 -5.83 0.94 -3.94
C GLU A 52 -6.72 1.12 -2.70
N ASN A 53 -6.60 0.22 -1.73
CA ASN A 53 -7.32 0.31 -0.46
C ASN A 53 -6.91 1.55 0.33
N TYR A 54 -5.62 1.89 0.39
CA TYR A 54 -5.13 3.14 0.99
C TYR A 54 -5.78 4.35 0.32
N VAL A 55 -5.70 4.43 -1.01
CA VAL A 55 -6.19 5.60 -1.76
C VAL A 55 -7.70 5.74 -1.66
N THR A 56 -8.45 4.63 -1.82
CA THR A 56 -9.92 4.65 -1.78
C THR A 56 -10.44 5.09 -0.40
N THR A 57 -9.82 4.60 0.67
CA THR A 57 -10.24 4.93 2.05
C THR A 57 -9.79 6.33 2.48
N ARG A 58 -8.55 6.71 2.14
CA ARG A 58 -7.97 7.99 2.56
C ARG A 58 -8.44 9.17 1.71
N PHE A 59 -8.66 8.96 0.42
CA PHE A 59 -9.08 9.96 -0.56
C PHE A 59 -10.35 9.54 -1.28
N PRO A 60 -11.50 9.43 -0.57
CA PRO A 60 -12.73 8.87 -1.14
C PRO A 60 -13.33 9.71 -2.29
N LYS A 61 -12.83 10.93 -2.50
CA LYS A 61 -13.20 11.80 -3.64
C LYS A 61 -12.26 11.64 -4.84
N MET A 62 -11.07 11.09 -4.67
CA MET A 62 -10.09 10.89 -5.73
C MET A 62 -10.42 9.62 -6.51
N ARG A 63 -10.83 9.77 -7.76
CA ARG A 63 -11.24 8.69 -8.67
C ARG A 63 -10.02 8.16 -9.44
N VAL A 64 -9.22 7.33 -8.77
CA VAL A 64 -8.09 6.64 -9.40
C VAL A 64 -8.51 5.26 -9.87
N ARG A 65 -8.06 4.86 -11.06
CA ARG A 65 -8.22 3.50 -11.58
C ARG A 65 -6.91 2.74 -11.46
N PHE A 66 -6.93 1.61 -10.77
CA PHE A 66 -5.78 0.72 -10.63
C PHE A 66 -5.95 -0.52 -11.51
N ILE A 67 -4.88 -0.87 -12.22
CA ILE A 67 -4.82 -2.00 -13.15
C ILE A 67 -3.56 -2.79 -12.86
N ASN A 68 -3.73 -4.11 -12.73
CA ASN A 68 -2.61 -5.02 -12.60
C ASN A 68 -2.30 -5.63 -13.97
N SER A 69 -1.07 -5.42 -14.43
CA SER A 69 -0.52 -5.96 -15.68
C SER A 69 0.71 -6.82 -15.42
N GLY A 70 0.73 -7.51 -14.28
CA GLY A 70 1.75 -8.51 -13.93
C GLY A 70 1.60 -9.78 -14.75
N TRP A 71 2.72 -10.45 -15.05
CA TRP A 71 2.70 -11.75 -15.70
C TRP A 71 3.79 -12.67 -15.17
N GLY A 72 3.39 -13.87 -14.76
CA GLY A 72 4.31 -14.84 -14.17
C GLY A 72 5.51 -15.15 -15.07
N GLY A 73 6.71 -14.96 -14.53
CA GLY A 73 7.98 -15.25 -15.22
C GLY A 73 8.45 -14.19 -16.22
N ASP A 74 7.74 -13.06 -16.37
CA ASP A 74 8.21 -11.97 -17.22
C ASP A 74 9.60 -11.48 -16.78
N ARG A 75 10.41 -11.19 -17.78
CA ARG A 75 11.71 -10.49 -17.72
C ARG A 75 11.58 -9.17 -18.47
N VAL A 76 12.64 -8.37 -18.51
CA VAL A 76 12.67 -7.15 -19.37
C VAL A 76 12.53 -7.44 -20.87
N SER A 77 12.72 -8.71 -21.28
CA SER A 77 12.51 -9.17 -22.67
C SER A 77 11.10 -9.71 -22.93
N GLY A 78 10.24 -9.79 -21.90
CA GLY A 78 8.96 -10.49 -21.92
C GLY A 78 9.07 -11.90 -21.33
N GLY A 79 8.08 -12.75 -21.63
CA GLY A 79 7.93 -14.06 -21.01
C GLY A 79 6.77 -14.86 -21.61
N GLY A 80 6.06 -15.61 -20.76
CA GLY A 80 4.92 -16.43 -21.20
C GLY A 80 3.77 -15.63 -21.84
N GLY A 81 3.70 -14.33 -21.56
CA GLY A 81 2.70 -13.42 -22.10
C GLY A 81 3.08 -12.82 -23.46
N GLY A 82 4.26 -13.19 -23.99
CA GLY A 82 4.84 -12.68 -25.22
C GLY A 82 6.07 -11.79 -24.98
N PRO A 83 6.73 -11.35 -26.07
CA PRO A 83 7.84 -10.40 -26.00
C PRO A 83 7.37 -9.05 -25.45
N ILE A 84 8.32 -8.26 -24.94
CA ILE A 84 8.03 -7.00 -24.25
C ILE A 84 7.19 -6.02 -25.09
N GLU A 85 7.41 -5.93 -26.40
CA GLU A 85 6.63 -5.06 -27.29
C GLU A 85 5.15 -5.47 -27.34
N THR A 86 4.88 -6.77 -27.31
CA THR A 86 3.51 -7.30 -27.23
C THR A 86 2.91 -7.02 -25.87
N ARG A 87 3.67 -7.21 -24.79
CA ARG A 87 3.22 -6.92 -23.41
C ARG A 87 2.83 -5.46 -23.26
N LEU A 88 3.68 -4.51 -23.68
CA LEU A 88 3.37 -3.08 -23.58
C LEU A 88 2.16 -2.70 -24.45
N ARG A 89 2.11 -3.16 -25.71
CA ARG A 89 1.02 -2.84 -26.65
C ARG A 89 -0.33 -3.38 -26.21
N ARG A 90 -0.38 -4.59 -25.64
CA ARG A 90 -1.63 -5.26 -25.24
C ARG A 90 -2.05 -4.93 -23.82
N ASP A 91 -1.08 -4.89 -22.89
CA ASP A 91 -1.37 -4.96 -21.45
C ASP A 91 -1.11 -3.63 -20.72
N VAL A 92 -0.55 -2.62 -21.39
CA VAL A 92 -0.28 -1.31 -20.78
C VAL A 92 -0.93 -0.19 -21.58
N LEU A 93 -0.56 -0.03 -22.85
CA LEU A 93 -0.97 1.12 -23.68
C LEU A 93 -2.50 1.26 -23.87
N PRO A 94 -3.31 0.19 -24.01
CA PRO A 94 -4.76 0.32 -24.24
C PRO A 94 -5.49 0.98 -23.07
N TYR A 95 -4.95 0.86 -21.86
CA TYR A 95 -5.49 1.52 -20.68
C TYR A 95 -5.26 3.03 -20.65
N LYS A 96 -4.37 3.55 -21.52
CA LYS A 96 -3.93 4.95 -21.55
C LYS A 96 -3.51 5.45 -20.17
N PRO A 97 -2.56 4.75 -19.50
CA PRO A 97 -2.20 5.09 -18.13
C PRO A 97 -1.57 6.48 -18.05
N THR A 98 -1.88 7.18 -16.96
CA THR A 98 -1.19 8.40 -16.55
C THR A 98 -0.03 8.10 -15.60
N VAL A 99 -0.07 6.93 -14.95
CA VAL A 99 0.99 6.43 -14.07
C VAL A 99 1.29 4.97 -14.42
N VAL A 100 2.57 4.63 -14.53
CA VAL A 100 3.02 3.23 -14.70
C VAL A 100 4.12 2.92 -13.69
N THR A 101 3.95 1.85 -12.92
CA THR A 101 5.04 1.28 -12.13
C THR A 101 5.71 0.16 -12.90
N ILE A 102 7.04 0.02 -12.80
CA ILE A 102 7.80 -1.05 -13.46
C ILE A 102 8.54 -1.84 -12.39
N PHE A 103 8.16 -3.09 -12.20
CA PHE A 103 8.76 -4.00 -11.22
C PHE A 103 9.18 -5.32 -11.86
N LEU A 104 10.45 -5.37 -12.28
CA LEU A 104 11.10 -6.50 -12.94
C LEU A 104 12.53 -6.67 -12.42
N GLY A 105 13.13 -7.83 -12.67
CA GLY A 105 14.51 -8.15 -12.30
C GLY A 105 14.64 -9.45 -11.52
N MET A 106 13.58 -9.92 -10.87
CA MET A 106 13.59 -11.18 -10.11
C MET A 106 13.81 -12.40 -11.00
N ASN A 107 13.28 -12.40 -12.23
CA ASN A 107 13.47 -13.51 -13.19
C ASN A 107 14.69 -13.30 -14.10
N ASP A 108 15.17 -12.07 -14.22
CA ASP A 108 16.15 -11.65 -15.22
C ASP A 108 17.53 -12.24 -14.97
N GLY A 109 17.95 -12.36 -13.70
CA GLY A 109 19.22 -12.98 -13.34
C GLY A 109 19.19 -14.51 -13.30
N GLY A 110 18.06 -15.15 -13.65
CA GLY A 110 17.95 -16.60 -13.78
C GLY A 110 18.21 -17.40 -12.50
N TYR A 111 18.14 -16.78 -11.33
CA TYR A 111 18.45 -17.40 -10.03
C TYR A 111 19.93 -17.84 -9.88
N HIS A 112 20.84 -17.20 -10.60
CA HIS A 112 22.28 -17.48 -10.56
C HIS A 112 23.07 -16.31 -9.94
N PRO A 113 24.26 -16.56 -9.35
CA PRO A 113 25.14 -15.47 -8.93
C PRO A 113 25.38 -14.47 -10.08
N PHE A 114 25.68 -13.21 -9.71
CA PHE A 114 25.85 -12.13 -10.68
C PHE A 114 26.83 -12.49 -11.81
N ASP A 115 26.38 -12.29 -13.05
CA ASP A 115 27.21 -12.26 -14.23
C ASP A 115 26.91 -11.00 -15.06
N GLU A 116 27.97 -10.45 -15.67
CA GLU A 116 27.91 -9.19 -16.42
C GLU A 116 27.03 -9.30 -17.69
N PRO A 117 27.10 -10.36 -18.52
CA PRO A 117 26.27 -10.46 -19.74
C PRO A 117 24.77 -10.46 -19.46
N THR A 118 24.31 -11.20 -18.44
CA THR A 118 22.89 -11.24 -18.05
C THR A 118 22.46 -9.91 -17.47
N PHE A 119 23.27 -9.30 -16.59
CA PHE A 119 23.02 -7.95 -16.08
C PHE A 119 22.89 -6.91 -17.20
N GLN A 120 23.75 -6.96 -18.21
CA GLN A 120 23.69 -6.03 -19.34
C GLN A 120 22.41 -6.22 -20.19
N THR A 121 21.88 -7.44 -20.24
CA THR A 121 20.57 -7.70 -20.86
C THR A 121 19.45 -7.06 -20.07
N TYR A 122 19.46 -7.22 -18.73
CA TYR A 122 18.52 -6.53 -17.83
C TYR A 122 18.59 -5.00 -18.00
N ALA A 123 19.79 -4.43 -17.92
CA ALA A 123 20.00 -2.99 -17.96
C ALA A 123 19.50 -2.35 -19.27
N ARG A 124 19.80 -2.98 -20.42
CA ARG A 124 19.32 -2.53 -21.73
C ARG A 124 17.80 -2.68 -21.85
N GLY A 125 17.26 -3.82 -21.45
CA GLY A 125 15.82 -4.07 -21.57
C GLY A 125 14.99 -3.15 -20.69
N LEU A 126 15.40 -2.90 -19.44
CA LEU A 126 14.70 -1.95 -18.57
C LEU A 126 14.74 -0.52 -19.14
N THR A 127 15.90 -0.11 -19.68
CA THR A 127 16.03 1.19 -20.36
C THR A 127 15.09 1.27 -21.57
N HIS A 128 15.03 0.22 -22.39
CA HIS A 128 14.13 0.12 -23.55
C HIS A 128 12.66 0.24 -23.15
N ILE A 129 12.22 -0.42 -22.07
CA ILE A 129 10.85 -0.32 -21.56
C ILE A 129 10.51 1.13 -21.19
N VAL A 130 11.40 1.80 -20.46
CA VAL A 130 11.23 3.21 -20.07
C VAL A 130 11.12 4.09 -21.31
N ASP A 131 12.01 3.93 -22.28
CA ASP A 131 12.04 4.71 -23.51
C ASP A 131 10.76 4.52 -24.34
N GLU A 132 10.29 3.28 -24.51
CA GLU A 132 9.06 2.98 -25.27
C GLU A 132 7.79 3.51 -24.59
N LEU A 133 7.72 3.45 -23.25
CA LEU A 133 6.60 4.04 -22.50
C LEU A 133 6.59 5.56 -22.60
N GLN A 134 7.72 6.24 -22.41
CA GLN A 134 7.78 7.70 -22.51
C GLN A 134 7.53 8.19 -23.94
N LYS A 135 7.96 7.43 -24.95
CA LYS A 135 7.68 7.71 -26.36
C LYS A 135 6.20 7.54 -26.70
N SER A 136 5.57 6.47 -26.21
CA SER A 136 4.17 6.16 -26.51
C SER A 136 3.19 6.97 -25.67
N LEU A 137 3.60 7.40 -24.48
CA LEU A 137 2.80 8.16 -23.51
C LEU A 137 3.62 9.36 -22.99
N PRO A 138 3.70 10.47 -23.75
CA PRO A 138 4.59 11.60 -23.43
C PRO A 138 4.37 12.29 -22.06
N HIS A 139 3.23 12.06 -21.42
CA HIS A 139 2.88 12.62 -20.11
C HIS A 139 2.79 11.57 -19.00
N VAL A 140 3.19 10.33 -19.28
CA VAL A 140 3.17 9.27 -18.27
C VAL A 140 4.16 9.59 -17.16
N ARG A 141 3.73 9.38 -15.92
CA ARG A 141 4.61 9.41 -14.76
C ARG A 141 5.02 8.00 -14.41
N LEU A 142 6.32 7.75 -14.41
CA LEU A 142 6.86 6.43 -14.13
C LEU A 142 7.27 6.32 -12.66
N THR A 143 7.28 5.09 -12.15
CA THR A 143 7.93 4.75 -10.87
C THR A 143 8.64 3.41 -11.06
N LEU A 144 9.94 3.36 -10.76
CA LEU A 144 10.71 2.12 -10.88
C LEU A 144 10.80 1.43 -9.53
N PHE A 145 10.79 0.11 -9.54
CA PHE A 145 11.08 -0.70 -8.36
C PHE A 145 12.42 -1.39 -8.51
N THR A 146 13.24 -1.36 -7.48
CA THR A 146 14.34 -2.33 -7.37
C THR A 146 13.75 -3.74 -7.18
N PRO A 147 14.45 -4.81 -7.60
CA PRO A 147 14.04 -6.17 -7.25
C PRO A 147 13.85 -6.34 -5.73
N SER A 148 12.84 -7.11 -5.31
CA SER A 148 12.66 -7.49 -3.91
C SER A 148 13.75 -8.48 -3.45
N LEU A 149 13.74 -8.86 -2.17
CA LEU A 149 14.68 -9.84 -1.65
C LEU A 149 14.49 -11.23 -2.29
N PHE A 150 15.59 -11.96 -2.44
CA PHE A 150 15.60 -13.41 -2.55
C PHE A 150 16.11 -14.01 -1.25
N ASP A 151 15.29 -14.82 -0.58
CA ASP A 151 15.58 -15.37 0.73
C ASP A 151 15.86 -16.88 0.66
N ASN A 152 17.11 -17.27 0.42
CA ASN A 152 17.50 -18.68 0.47
C ASN A 152 17.49 -19.13 1.93
N LYS A 153 16.45 -19.85 2.36
CA LYS A 153 16.23 -20.25 3.77
C LYS A 153 17.13 -21.41 4.22
N ASP A 154 18.41 -21.36 3.87
CA ASP A 154 19.43 -22.40 4.11
C ASP A 154 20.15 -22.22 5.47
N GLY A 155 19.57 -21.44 6.38
CA GLY A 155 20.15 -21.09 7.68
C GLY A 155 21.17 -19.95 7.61
N GLN A 156 21.43 -19.38 6.43
CA GLN A 156 22.28 -18.20 6.29
C GLN A 156 21.52 -16.91 6.64
N PRO A 157 22.26 -15.82 6.98
CA PRO A 157 21.65 -14.51 7.21
C PRO A 157 20.80 -14.07 6.03
N ALA A 158 19.66 -13.43 6.30
CA ALA A 158 18.79 -12.91 5.24
C ALA A 158 19.57 -11.98 4.31
N GLY A 159 19.33 -12.12 3.00
CA GLY A 159 20.00 -11.33 1.97
C GLY A 159 21.43 -11.76 1.61
N SER A 160 22.01 -12.75 2.30
CA SER A 160 23.35 -13.27 2.00
C SER A 160 23.42 -14.21 0.78
N ALA A 161 22.26 -14.68 0.31
CA ALA A 161 22.18 -15.56 -0.85
C ALA A 161 22.90 -14.95 -2.06
N PRO A 162 23.74 -15.72 -2.80
CA PRO A 162 24.46 -15.20 -3.96
C PRO A 162 23.55 -14.56 -5.00
N TYR A 163 22.32 -15.08 -5.16
CA TYR A 163 21.35 -14.47 -6.06
C TYR A 163 20.82 -13.13 -5.55
N ASN A 164 20.57 -13.00 -4.25
CA ASN A 164 20.18 -11.71 -3.68
C ASN A 164 21.26 -10.63 -3.88
N GLN A 165 22.54 -11.01 -3.85
CA GLN A 165 23.64 -10.10 -4.16
C GLN A 165 23.63 -9.65 -5.63
N ALA A 166 23.18 -10.50 -6.55
CA ALA A 166 22.93 -10.09 -7.94
C ALA A 166 21.75 -9.10 -8.02
N LEU A 167 20.64 -9.38 -7.32
CA LEU A 167 19.47 -8.51 -7.27
C LEU A 167 19.79 -7.12 -6.68
N ILE A 168 20.71 -7.02 -5.71
CA ILE A 168 21.20 -5.74 -5.19
C ILE A 168 21.88 -4.93 -6.30
N LYS A 169 22.75 -5.54 -7.11
CA LYS A 169 23.39 -4.85 -8.25
C LYS A 169 22.38 -4.41 -9.31
N TYR A 170 21.33 -5.20 -9.53
CA TYR A 170 20.25 -4.84 -10.44
C TYR A 170 19.49 -3.63 -9.88
N GLY A 171 19.19 -3.64 -8.57
CA GLY A 171 18.60 -2.50 -7.86
C GLY A 171 19.46 -1.23 -7.93
N ASP A 172 20.78 -1.34 -7.81
CA ASP A 172 21.69 -0.19 -7.97
C ASP A 172 21.60 0.42 -9.37
N PHE A 173 21.48 -0.42 -10.41
CA PHE A 173 21.23 0.08 -11.76
C PHE A 173 19.87 0.78 -11.87
N VAL A 174 18.79 0.23 -11.28
CA VAL A 174 17.48 0.88 -11.25
C VAL A 174 17.56 2.27 -10.60
N LYS A 175 18.24 2.37 -9.45
CA LYS A 175 18.48 3.64 -8.76
C LYS A 175 19.23 4.64 -9.65
N GLN A 176 20.28 4.20 -10.33
CA GLN A 176 21.03 5.05 -11.26
C GLN A 176 20.19 5.48 -12.47
N LEU A 177 19.38 4.59 -13.04
CA LEU A 177 18.49 4.90 -14.16
C LEU A 177 17.44 5.92 -13.73
N GLY A 178 16.79 5.72 -12.58
CA GLY A 178 15.84 6.65 -12.00
C GLY A 178 16.44 8.04 -11.79
N ALA A 179 17.63 8.11 -11.18
CA ALA A 179 18.35 9.37 -11.01
C ALA A 179 18.67 10.07 -12.34
N ARG A 180 19.15 9.34 -13.36
CA ARG A 180 19.46 9.91 -14.68
C ARG A 180 18.21 10.42 -15.42
N ARG A 181 17.06 9.80 -15.21
CA ARG A 181 15.80 10.09 -15.91
C ARG A 181 14.84 10.96 -15.10
N GLY A 182 15.16 11.28 -13.85
CA GLY A 182 14.24 11.97 -12.93
C GLY A 182 13.00 11.13 -12.58
N ILE A 183 13.13 9.80 -12.58
CA ILE A 183 12.04 8.87 -12.27
C ILE A 183 12.18 8.42 -10.80
N PRO A 184 11.13 8.55 -9.96
CA PRO A 184 11.13 8.03 -8.59
C PRO A 184 11.43 6.52 -8.56
N VAL A 185 12.19 6.10 -7.54
CA VAL A 185 12.58 4.70 -7.34
C VAL A 185 12.15 4.21 -5.97
N VAL A 186 11.45 3.08 -5.94
CA VAL A 186 11.09 2.34 -4.74
C VAL A 186 12.17 1.31 -4.46
N ASP A 187 12.88 1.49 -3.35
CA ASP A 187 13.87 0.51 -2.86
C ASP A 187 13.17 -0.56 -2.00
N LEU A 188 13.29 -1.82 -2.39
CA LEU A 188 12.63 -2.94 -1.74
C LEU A 188 13.61 -3.89 -1.05
N ASN A 189 14.75 -4.20 -1.69
CA ASN A 189 15.61 -5.29 -1.23
C ASN A 189 16.08 -5.06 0.22
N ALA A 190 16.71 -3.92 0.49
CA ALA A 190 17.26 -3.63 1.81
C ALA A 190 16.18 -3.54 2.92
N PRO A 191 15.07 -2.79 2.74
CA PRO A 191 13.99 -2.79 3.74
C PRO A 191 13.38 -4.17 4.01
N MET A 192 13.21 -5.00 2.99
CA MET A 192 12.65 -6.34 3.17
C MET A 192 13.64 -7.31 3.81
N VAL A 193 14.94 -7.20 3.50
CA VAL A 193 16.00 -7.95 4.22
C VAL A 193 16.01 -7.56 5.69
N ALA A 194 15.97 -6.26 6.01
CA ALA A 194 15.93 -5.78 7.39
C ALA A 194 14.69 -6.29 8.13
N ALA A 195 13.52 -6.29 7.49
CA ALA A 195 12.31 -6.85 8.07
C ALA A 195 12.40 -8.37 8.29
N THR A 196 13.03 -9.10 7.37
CA THR A 196 13.29 -10.54 7.53
C THR A 196 14.22 -10.81 8.71
N VAL A 197 15.31 -10.04 8.86
CA VAL A 197 16.20 -10.12 10.02
C VAL A 197 15.42 -9.84 11.31
N LYS A 198 14.61 -8.78 11.34
CA LYS A 198 13.84 -8.39 12.51
C LYS A 198 12.84 -9.47 12.93
N GLY A 199 12.09 -10.04 11.98
CA GLY A 199 11.17 -11.14 12.26
C GLY A 199 11.88 -12.39 12.79
N ARG A 200 13.09 -12.68 12.29
CA ARG A 200 13.92 -13.80 12.74
C ARG A 200 14.46 -13.68 14.17
N GLU A 201 14.45 -12.49 14.76
CA GLU A 201 14.74 -12.31 16.20
C GLU A 201 13.68 -13.00 17.08
N THR A 202 12.45 -13.14 16.58
CA THR A 202 11.33 -13.75 17.31
C THR A 202 11.02 -15.16 16.83
N ASP A 203 11.02 -15.38 15.51
CA ASP A 203 10.84 -16.69 14.90
C ASP A 203 11.97 -16.97 13.90
N PRO A 204 12.94 -17.85 14.22
CA PRO A 204 14.05 -18.16 13.32
C PRO A 204 13.64 -18.67 11.92
N LYS A 205 12.39 -19.14 11.75
CA LYS A 205 11.85 -19.57 10.45
C LYS A 205 11.13 -18.46 9.70
N PHE A 206 11.00 -17.28 10.29
CA PHE A 206 10.35 -16.14 9.66
C PHE A 206 10.97 -15.84 8.31
N THR A 207 10.11 -15.65 7.32
CA THR A 207 10.45 -15.21 5.99
C THR A 207 9.32 -14.37 5.43
N LEU A 208 9.67 -13.41 4.60
CA LEU A 208 8.67 -12.70 3.79
C LEU A 208 8.26 -13.53 2.57
N ALA A 209 9.09 -14.47 2.09
CA ALA A 209 8.88 -15.20 0.85
C ALA A 209 9.09 -16.72 1.03
N ASN A 210 7.98 -17.46 1.08
CA ASN A 210 8.01 -18.90 1.41
C ASN A 210 8.68 -19.78 0.35
N ASP A 211 8.73 -19.36 -0.90
CA ASP A 211 9.45 -20.05 -1.98
C ASP A 211 10.74 -19.32 -2.38
N ASN A 212 11.26 -18.51 -1.45
CA ASN A 212 12.44 -17.64 -1.58
C ASN A 212 12.22 -16.42 -2.49
N VAL A 213 11.11 -16.36 -3.25
CA VAL A 213 10.88 -15.38 -4.32
C VAL A 213 9.67 -14.50 -4.04
N HIS A 214 8.52 -15.11 -3.80
CA HIS A 214 7.22 -14.44 -3.77
C HIS A 214 6.84 -14.02 -2.36
N PRO A 215 6.77 -12.70 -2.08
CA PRO A 215 6.35 -12.22 -0.79
C PRO A 215 4.92 -12.67 -0.44
N GLY A 216 4.68 -12.97 0.83
CA GLY A 216 3.35 -13.12 1.41
C GLY A 216 2.75 -11.78 1.85
N PRO A 217 1.60 -11.78 2.53
CA PRO A 217 0.86 -10.57 2.92
C PRO A 217 1.73 -9.53 3.67
N VAL A 218 2.55 -9.98 4.61
CA VAL A 218 3.49 -9.10 5.35
C VAL A 218 4.45 -8.37 4.42
N GLY A 219 5.02 -9.07 3.43
CA GLY A 219 5.96 -8.48 2.48
C GLY A 219 5.28 -7.53 1.50
N HIS A 220 4.08 -7.88 1.01
CA HIS A 220 3.30 -7.01 0.13
C HIS A 220 2.88 -5.70 0.80
N LEU A 221 2.52 -5.72 2.08
CA LEU A 221 2.23 -4.50 2.83
C LEU A 221 3.46 -3.60 3.01
N ILE A 222 4.66 -4.19 3.22
CA ILE A 222 5.92 -3.45 3.23
C ILE A 222 6.18 -2.80 1.87
N MET A 223 5.95 -3.51 0.77
CA MET A 223 6.11 -2.99 -0.59
C MET A 223 5.12 -1.86 -0.89
N ALA A 224 3.84 -2.02 -0.52
CA ALA A 224 2.82 -0.99 -0.65
C ALA A 224 3.19 0.26 0.15
N SER A 225 3.72 0.08 1.36
CA SER A 225 4.18 1.19 2.21
C SER A 225 5.38 1.92 1.59
N ALA A 226 6.33 1.19 1.00
CA ALA A 226 7.51 1.77 0.38
C ALA A 226 7.15 2.68 -0.81
N ILE A 227 6.24 2.24 -1.69
CA ILE A 227 5.80 3.08 -2.81
C ILE A 227 4.96 4.26 -2.33
N LEU A 228 4.05 4.07 -1.37
CA LEU A 228 3.27 5.17 -0.79
C LEU A 228 4.19 6.24 -0.18
N GLN A 229 5.27 5.84 0.49
CA GLN A 229 6.28 6.77 0.99
C GLN A 229 6.98 7.54 -0.15
N VAL A 230 7.42 6.85 -1.21
CA VAL A 230 8.04 7.49 -2.40
C VAL A 230 7.06 8.43 -3.12
N TRP A 231 5.77 8.14 -3.03
CA TRP A 231 4.71 8.96 -3.58
C TRP A 231 4.26 10.10 -2.66
N ASP A 232 4.97 10.33 -1.54
CA ASP A 232 4.62 11.34 -0.54
C ASP A 232 3.17 11.20 -0.02
N ALA A 233 2.75 9.94 0.16
CA ALA A 233 1.44 9.63 0.73
C ALA A 233 1.29 10.24 2.12
N PRO A 234 0.19 10.97 2.38
CA PRO A 234 -0.06 11.57 3.69
C PRO A 234 0.00 10.57 4.86
N PRO A 235 0.51 11.00 6.02
CA PRO A 235 0.61 10.13 7.18
C PRO A 235 -0.76 9.70 7.70
N ALA A 236 -0.75 8.74 8.62
CA ALA A 236 -1.92 8.19 9.27
C ALA A 236 -2.73 9.25 10.04
N LEU A 237 -3.99 8.93 10.33
CA LEU A 237 -4.89 9.84 11.04
C LEU A 237 -4.56 9.88 12.54
N GLY A 238 -4.50 11.09 13.09
CA GLY A 238 -4.40 11.33 14.53
C GLY A 238 -5.69 11.92 15.10
N LEU A 239 -6.25 11.27 16.12
CA LEU A 239 -7.34 11.79 16.94
C LEU A 239 -6.75 12.47 18.17
N VAL A 240 -7.10 13.74 18.38
CA VAL A 240 -6.79 14.47 19.60
C VAL A 240 -8.11 14.78 20.29
N LEU A 241 -8.32 14.18 21.47
CA LEU A 241 -9.57 14.28 22.22
C LEU A 241 -9.35 15.01 23.54
N THR A 242 -10.33 15.78 23.98
CA THR A 242 -10.32 16.38 25.32
C THR A 242 -11.14 15.50 26.26
N PRO A 243 -10.59 15.00 27.37
CA PRO A 243 -11.35 14.20 28.33
C PRO A 243 -12.64 14.90 28.80
N GLY A 244 -13.74 14.14 28.83
CA GLY A 244 -15.07 14.63 29.21
C GLY A 244 -15.77 15.50 28.15
N GLN A 245 -15.19 15.70 26.97
CA GLN A 245 -15.79 16.46 25.88
C GLN A 245 -16.01 15.56 24.65
N PRO A 246 -17.24 15.07 24.42
CA PRO A 246 -17.59 14.39 23.19
C PRO A 246 -17.31 15.26 21.97
N THR A 247 -16.63 14.69 20.99
CA THR A 247 -16.22 15.38 19.75
C THR A 247 -16.73 14.61 18.54
N THR A 248 -17.60 15.22 17.74
CA THR A 248 -18.08 14.64 16.49
C THR A 248 -17.17 15.06 15.33
N LEU A 249 -16.59 14.07 14.65
CA LEU A 249 -15.66 14.27 13.54
C LEU A 249 -16.18 13.54 12.30
N THR A 250 -15.98 14.15 11.13
CA THR A 250 -16.21 13.50 9.84
C THR A 250 -14.86 13.29 9.18
N LEU A 251 -14.31 12.08 9.31
CA LEU A 251 -12.96 11.74 8.86
C LEU A 251 -13.01 10.68 7.77
N PRO A 252 -12.05 10.68 6.81
CA PRO A 252 -11.87 9.54 5.93
C PRO A 252 -11.53 8.29 6.74
N ALA A 253 -11.81 7.13 6.16
CA ALA A 253 -11.41 5.87 6.77
C ALA A 253 -9.88 5.71 6.72
N PRO A 254 -9.26 5.07 7.72
CA PRO A 254 -7.83 4.77 7.70
C PRO A 254 -7.51 3.69 6.67
N TRP A 255 -6.21 3.44 6.46
CA TRP A 255 -5.76 2.36 5.60
C TRP A 255 -6.12 1.01 6.25
N PRO A 256 -6.96 0.16 5.62
CA PRO A 256 -7.28 -1.14 6.16
C PRO A 256 -6.07 -2.07 6.01
N VAL A 257 -5.41 -2.37 7.12
CA VAL A 257 -4.34 -3.36 7.16
C VAL A 257 -4.96 -4.75 7.30
N PRO A 258 -4.70 -5.70 6.38
CA PRO A 258 -5.14 -7.07 6.52
C PRO A 258 -4.55 -7.73 7.78
N GLY A 259 -5.34 -8.54 8.48
CA GLY A 259 -4.93 -9.17 9.74
C GLY A 259 -3.71 -10.09 9.59
N ASP A 260 -3.59 -10.78 8.47
CA ASP A 260 -2.45 -11.62 8.09
C ASP A 260 -1.21 -10.82 7.65
N ALA A 261 -1.35 -9.50 7.47
CA ALA A 261 -0.25 -8.57 7.19
C ALA A 261 0.16 -7.74 8.42
N HIS A 262 -0.59 -7.80 9.54
CA HIS A 262 -0.33 -6.97 10.74
C HIS A 262 1.11 -7.06 11.25
N GLN A 263 1.75 -8.23 11.17
CA GLN A 263 3.14 -8.40 11.61
C GLN A 263 4.11 -7.44 10.90
N ALA A 264 3.77 -6.91 9.72
CA ALA A 264 4.57 -5.89 9.04
C ALA A 264 4.78 -4.63 9.88
N LEU A 265 3.82 -4.28 10.76
CA LEU A 265 3.90 -3.14 11.68
C LEU A 265 4.96 -3.33 12.78
N ASP A 266 5.36 -4.58 13.03
CA ASP A 266 6.34 -4.94 14.06
C ASP A 266 7.73 -5.16 13.46
N VAL A 267 7.80 -5.70 12.24
CA VAL A 267 9.07 -6.04 11.59
C VAL A 267 9.61 -4.94 10.66
N SER A 268 8.79 -3.96 10.29
CA SER A 268 9.18 -2.87 9.39
C SER A 268 8.72 -1.50 9.88
N PRO A 269 9.57 -0.46 9.76
CA PRO A 269 9.17 0.90 10.11
C PRO A 269 8.26 1.56 9.06
N LEU A 270 8.11 0.94 7.88
CA LEU A 270 7.44 1.58 6.73
C LEU A 270 5.91 1.70 6.86
N PRO A 271 5.17 0.66 7.30
CA PRO A 271 3.70 0.75 7.30
C PRO A 271 3.15 1.63 8.42
N GLY A 272 3.83 1.68 9.57
CA GLY A 272 3.36 2.37 10.78
C GLY A 272 2.94 3.83 10.55
N PRO A 273 3.79 4.68 9.94
CA PRO A 273 3.47 6.09 9.66
C PRO A 273 2.25 6.31 8.77
N LEU A 274 1.84 5.34 7.96
CA LEU A 274 0.71 5.45 7.02
C LEU A 274 -0.57 4.79 7.56
N ALA A 275 -0.42 3.69 8.29
CA ALA A 275 -1.51 2.85 8.74
C ALA A 275 -2.07 3.22 10.13
N ARG A 276 -1.20 3.61 11.08
CA ARG A 276 -1.58 3.69 12.50
C ARG A 276 -2.56 4.82 12.81
N VAL A 277 -3.78 4.48 13.19
CA VAL A 277 -4.72 5.48 13.75
C VAL A 277 -4.35 5.72 15.21
N THR A 278 -3.87 6.90 15.55
CA THR A 278 -3.49 7.18 16.95
C THR A 278 -4.52 8.04 17.67
N VAL A 279 -4.80 7.75 18.94
CA VAL A 279 -5.54 8.69 19.82
C VAL A 279 -4.65 9.23 20.93
N THR A 280 -4.76 10.53 21.17
CA THR A 280 -4.08 11.26 22.26
C THR A 280 -5.05 12.20 22.97
N SER A 281 -4.69 12.59 24.19
CA SER A 281 -5.38 13.62 24.96
C SER A 281 -4.80 15.01 24.68
N SER A 282 -5.65 16.00 24.49
CA SER A 282 -5.27 17.43 24.41
C SER A 282 -4.90 18.04 25.77
N ALA A 283 -5.28 17.39 26.87
CA ALA A 283 -5.06 17.84 28.24
C ALA A 283 -4.15 16.89 29.02
N MET A 284 -3.44 17.41 30.03
CA MET A 284 -2.69 16.57 30.97
C MET A 284 -3.63 15.63 31.70
N THR A 285 -3.45 14.34 31.46
CA THR A 285 -4.11 13.27 32.19
C THR A 285 -3.13 12.69 33.21
N PRO A 286 -3.51 12.48 34.48
CA PRO A 286 -2.65 11.79 35.43
C PRO A 286 -2.21 10.44 34.83
N PRO A 287 -0.91 10.08 34.88
CA PRO A 287 -0.40 8.88 34.20
C PRO A 287 -1.18 7.60 34.53
N ASP A 288 -1.60 7.44 35.78
CA ASP A 288 -2.31 6.27 36.29
C ASP A 288 -3.83 6.36 36.16
N ALA A 289 -4.39 7.52 35.79
CA ALA A 289 -5.82 7.66 35.58
C ALA A 289 -6.24 6.84 34.34
N ARG A 290 -7.42 6.20 34.41
CA ARG A 290 -7.94 5.39 33.31
C ARG A 290 -9.07 6.12 32.60
N TYR A 291 -9.08 6.02 31.28
CA TYR A 291 -10.09 6.60 30.43
C TYR A 291 -10.64 5.53 29.48
N ALA A 292 -11.96 5.38 29.46
CA ALA A 292 -12.64 4.65 28.41
C ALA A 292 -12.68 5.54 27.15
N LEU A 293 -12.19 5.03 26.03
CA LEU A 293 -12.46 5.60 24.71
C LEU A 293 -13.79 5.07 24.23
N LEU A 294 -14.72 5.96 23.93
CA LEU A 294 -15.98 5.63 23.30
C LEU A 294 -16.01 6.14 21.86
N ALA A 295 -16.61 5.36 20.97
CA ALA A 295 -16.99 5.76 19.62
C ALA A 295 -18.48 5.47 19.42
N ASP A 296 -19.26 6.50 19.08
CA ASP A 296 -20.72 6.44 18.95
C ASP A 296 -21.41 5.83 20.19
N GLY A 297 -20.90 6.16 21.37
CA GLY A 297 -21.40 5.68 22.66
C GLY A 297 -21.00 4.24 23.02
N GLN A 298 -20.28 3.52 22.16
CA GLN A 298 -19.74 2.19 22.44
C GLN A 298 -18.31 2.28 22.95
N VAL A 299 -17.98 1.50 23.98
CA VAL A 299 -16.60 1.45 24.51
C VAL A 299 -15.71 0.69 23.52
N VAL A 300 -14.68 1.38 23.03
CA VAL A 300 -13.63 0.81 22.16
C VAL A 300 -12.53 0.16 22.99
N GLY A 301 -12.13 0.81 24.08
CA GLY A 301 -11.06 0.34 24.96
C GLY A 301 -10.88 1.22 26.18
N THR A 302 -10.06 0.79 27.13
CA THR A 302 -9.70 1.58 28.32
C THR A 302 -8.19 1.74 28.39
N PHE A 303 -7.73 2.98 28.54
CA PHE A 303 -6.32 3.36 28.45
C PHE A 303 -5.91 4.19 29.64
N THR A 304 -4.62 4.12 29.99
CA THR A 304 -4.06 4.98 31.03
C THR A 304 -3.76 6.38 30.48
N GLY A 305 -3.69 7.38 31.37
CA GLY A 305 -3.27 8.72 30.99
C GLY A 305 -1.86 8.74 30.38
N ALA A 306 -0.98 7.83 30.81
CA ALA A 306 0.34 7.65 30.20
C ALA A 306 0.26 7.22 28.73
N GLN A 307 -0.64 6.29 28.39
CA GLN A 307 -0.85 5.84 27.01
C GLN A 307 -1.47 6.93 26.12
N LEU A 308 -2.31 7.79 26.71
CA LEU A 308 -2.98 8.88 25.99
C LEU A 308 -2.15 10.16 25.91
N ALA A 309 -0.97 10.21 26.52
CA ALA A 309 -0.12 11.40 26.50
C ALA A 309 0.32 11.77 25.07
N PRO A 310 0.46 13.07 24.75
CA PRO A 310 1.08 13.50 23.49
C PRO A 310 2.46 12.87 23.31
N GLY A 311 2.71 12.26 22.14
CA GLY A 311 3.96 11.57 21.83
C GLY A 311 4.01 10.08 22.23
N ALA A 312 3.06 9.59 23.03
CA ALA A 312 2.83 8.15 23.22
C ALA A 312 1.78 7.67 22.21
N GLY A 313 0.53 8.06 22.45
CA GLY A 313 -0.62 7.69 21.62
C GLY A 313 -0.99 6.21 21.69
N VAL A 314 -2.26 5.92 21.52
CA VAL A 314 -2.76 4.55 21.40
C VAL A 314 -3.02 4.22 19.94
N ASP A 315 -2.45 3.13 19.44
CA ASP A 315 -2.72 2.59 18.11
C ASP A 315 -4.10 1.91 18.07
N LEU A 316 -5.06 2.59 17.46
CA LEU A 316 -6.43 2.14 17.29
C LEU A 316 -6.63 1.21 16.08
N THR A 317 -5.59 0.94 15.28
CA THR A 317 -5.69 0.05 14.10
C THR A 317 -6.07 -1.38 14.50
N GLN A 318 -5.72 -1.77 15.73
CA GLN A 318 -6.01 -3.09 16.30
C GLN A 318 -7.45 -3.27 16.78
N TYR A 319 -8.30 -2.24 16.67
CA TYR A 319 -9.67 -2.24 17.19
C TYR A 319 -10.65 -2.37 16.02
N PRO A 320 -11.02 -3.58 15.58
CA PRO A 320 -11.89 -3.78 14.42
C PRO A 320 -13.27 -3.17 14.64
N ASP A 321 -13.70 -3.02 15.90
CA ASP A 321 -15.00 -2.46 16.23
C ASP A 321 -15.09 -0.93 16.13
N LEU A 322 -13.96 -0.23 15.99
CA LEU A 322 -13.94 1.20 15.75
C LEU A 322 -14.70 1.51 14.45
N PRO A 323 -15.69 2.43 14.46
CA PRO A 323 -16.50 2.69 13.26
C PRO A 323 -15.68 3.04 12.01
N LEU A 324 -14.58 3.78 12.16
CA LEU A 324 -13.64 4.09 11.08
C LEU A 324 -12.97 2.83 10.51
N ASN A 325 -12.55 1.89 11.36
CA ASN A 325 -11.92 0.64 10.94
C ASN A 325 -12.95 -0.30 10.29
N LYS A 326 -14.18 -0.37 10.81
CA LYS A 326 -15.27 -1.12 10.16
C LYS A 326 -15.54 -0.60 8.75
N GLN A 327 -15.56 0.73 8.58
CA GLN A 327 -15.73 1.32 7.27
C GLN A 327 -14.55 0.97 6.34
N ALA A 328 -13.31 1.10 6.82
CA ALA A 328 -12.12 0.75 6.06
C ALA A 328 -12.14 -0.72 5.58
N GLN A 329 -12.48 -1.65 6.48
CA GLN A 329 -12.60 -3.08 6.18
C GLN A 329 -13.72 -3.37 5.17
N ALA A 330 -14.87 -2.69 5.28
CA ALA A 330 -15.96 -2.85 4.31
C ALA A 330 -15.56 -2.37 2.90
N VAL A 331 -14.82 -1.26 2.80
CA VAL A 331 -14.27 -0.77 1.53
C VAL A 331 -13.26 -1.77 0.95
N ALA A 332 -12.32 -2.26 1.78
CA ALA A 332 -11.35 -3.27 1.36
C ALA A 332 -12.03 -4.56 0.87
N ALA A 333 -13.10 -5.02 1.53
CA ALA A 333 -13.83 -6.20 1.08
C ALA A 333 -14.44 -6.00 -0.32
N ILE A 334 -14.98 -4.82 -0.62
CA ILE A 334 -15.52 -4.49 -1.95
C ILE A 334 -14.39 -4.48 -2.99
N ASN A 335 -13.26 -3.82 -2.69
CA ASN A 335 -12.12 -3.78 -3.59
C ASN A 335 -11.52 -5.16 -3.83
N ASN A 336 -11.32 -5.96 -2.78
CA ASN A 336 -10.73 -7.29 -2.87
C ASN A 336 -11.61 -8.25 -3.67
N GLU A 337 -12.93 -8.22 -3.48
CA GLU A 337 -13.87 -8.98 -4.32
C GLU A 337 -13.74 -8.58 -5.80
N ARG A 338 -13.64 -7.27 -6.07
CA ARG A 338 -13.47 -6.76 -7.43
C ARG A 338 -12.17 -7.22 -8.08
N ILE A 339 -11.07 -7.11 -7.33
CA ILE A 339 -9.71 -7.45 -7.74
C ILE A 339 -9.59 -8.96 -7.97
N ASN A 340 -10.08 -9.78 -7.02
CA ASN A 340 -10.07 -11.23 -7.14
C ASN A 340 -10.86 -11.72 -8.35
N ARG A 341 -12.03 -11.15 -8.63
CA ARG A 341 -12.82 -11.54 -9.81
C ARG A 341 -12.08 -11.28 -11.12
N TRP A 342 -11.37 -10.15 -11.23
CA TRP A 342 -10.52 -9.88 -12.39
C TRP A 342 -9.40 -10.92 -12.51
N HIS A 343 -8.72 -11.19 -11.40
CA HIS A 343 -7.61 -12.15 -11.34
C HIS A 343 -8.02 -13.57 -11.67
N GLU A 344 -9.15 -14.04 -11.16
CA GLU A 344 -9.73 -15.34 -11.48
C GLU A 344 -10.08 -15.46 -12.95
N TYR A 345 -10.65 -14.40 -13.54
CA TYR A 345 -10.93 -14.38 -14.97
C TYR A 345 -9.64 -14.47 -15.81
N PHE A 346 -8.61 -13.73 -15.41
CA PHE A 346 -7.31 -13.70 -16.07
C PHE A 346 -6.55 -15.03 -15.94
N LYS A 347 -6.56 -15.66 -14.75
CA LYS A 347 -5.86 -16.93 -14.49
C LYS A 347 -6.64 -18.19 -14.87
N GLY A 348 -7.96 -18.11 -14.93
CA GLY A 348 -8.86 -19.27 -15.13
C GLY A 348 -8.82 -19.92 -16.51
N GLY A 349 -7.84 -19.57 -17.36
CA GLY A 349 -7.69 -20.18 -18.68
C GLY A 349 -8.78 -19.80 -19.67
N ASN A 350 -9.57 -18.76 -19.41
CA ASN A 350 -10.56 -18.18 -20.34
C ASN A 350 -9.92 -17.49 -21.57
N GLY A 351 -8.75 -17.95 -22.02
CA GLY A 351 -8.24 -17.73 -23.37
C GLY A 351 -7.70 -16.34 -23.73
N ILE A 352 -7.93 -15.30 -22.93
CA ILE A 352 -7.79 -13.91 -23.43
C ILE A 352 -6.34 -13.37 -23.50
N ALA A 353 -5.34 -14.16 -23.17
CA ALA A 353 -3.95 -13.70 -23.31
C ALA A 353 -2.98 -14.80 -23.71
N ARG A 354 -3.16 -15.39 -24.89
CA ARG A 354 -1.99 -15.79 -25.69
C ARG A 354 -1.91 -14.81 -26.86
N ALA A 355 -0.69 -14.40 -27.20
CA ALA A 355 -0.48 -13.30 -28.15
C ALA A 355 -1.24 -13.55 -29.47
N ASP A 356 -1.84 -12.50 -30.01
CA ASP A 356 -2.37 -12.41 -31.38
C ASP A 356 -3.70 -13.14 -31.69
N ASP A 357 -4.42 -13.61 -30.68
CA ASP A 357 -5.76 -14.18 -30.90
C ASP A 357 -6.81 -13.11 -31.27
N LYS A 358 -7.64 -13.42 -32.28
CA LYS A 358 -8.84 -12.63 -32.62
C LYS A 358 -9.97 -13.10 -31.70
N PRO A 359 -10.35 -12.32 -30.65
CA PRO A 359 -11.38 -12.78 -29.72
C PRO A 359 -12.71 -12.97 -30.46
N THR A 360 -13.40 -14.03 -30.09
CA THR A 360 -14.77 -14.31 -30.53
C THR A 360 -15.72 -13.22 -30.02
N ARG A 361 -16.89 -13.12 -30.65
CA ARG A 361 -17.95 -12.19 -30.21
C ARG A 361 -18.37 -12.44 -28.75
N ASP A 362 -18.40 -13.69 -28.33
CA ASP A 362 -18.81 -14.08 -26.99
C ASP A 362 -17.75 -13.70 -25.95
N GLU A 363 -16.45 -13.86 -26.27
CA GLU A 363 -15.36 -13.37 -25.42
C GLU A 363 -15.39 -11.85 -25.27
N ILE A 364 -15.61 -11.11 -26.37
CA ILE A 364 -15.79 -9.66 -26.33
C ILE A 364 -16.99 -9.29 -25.44
N GLY A 365 -18.10 -10.01 -25.56
CA GLY A 365 -19.30 -9.82 -24.74
C GLY A 365 -19.04 -10.06 -23.25
N ALA A 366 -18.33 -11.14 -22.92
CA ALA A 366 -17.96 -11.49 -21.55
C ALA A 366 -17.02 -10.46 -20.93
N LEU A 367 -15.99 -10.02 -21.66
CA LEU A 367 -15.07 -8.96 -21.23
C LEU A 367 -15.82 -7.64 -21.00
N THR A 368 -16.70 -7.26 -21.93
CA THR A 368 -17.50 -6.04 -21.79
C THR A 368 -18.40 -6.09 -20.55
N ALA A 369 -18.98 -7.26 -20.25
CA ALA A 369 -19.78 -7.45 -19.04
C ALA A 369 -18.94 -7.40 -17.77
N LEU A 370 -17.74 -8.01 -17.79
CA LEU A 370 -16.79 -7.94 -16.70
C LEU A 370 -16.34 -6.51 -16.43
N ASP A 371 -15.96 -5.75 -17.45
CA ASP A 371 -15.56 -4.34 -17.33
C ASP A 371 -16.65 -3.49 -16.68
N LYS A 372 -17.90 -3.63 -17.13
CA LYS A 372 -19.05 -2.94 -16.52
C LYS A 372 -19.24 -3.32 -15.05
N TRP A 373 -19.05 -4.60 -14.72
CA TRP A 373 -19.13 -5.06 -13.34
C TRP A 373 -17.99 -4.47 -12.51
N LEU A 374 -16.75 -4.49 -13.01
CA LEU A 374 -15.58 -3.91 -12.32
C LEU A 374 -15.81 -2.42 -12.04
N ASP A 375 -16.31 -1.66 -13.02
CA ASP A 375 -16.62 -0.23 -12.85
C ASP A 375 -17.71 0.02 -11.81
N ALA A 376 -18.79 -0.77 -11.82
CA ALA A 376 -19.84 -0.66 -10.82
C ALA A 376 -19.31 -0.92 -9.40
N TRP A 377 -18.38 -1.86 -9.24
CA TRP A 377 -17.75 -2.15 -7.94
C TRP A 377 -16.77 -1.07 -7.50
N ARG A 378 -16.05 -0.42 -8.42
CA ARG A 378 -15.24 0.77 -8.11
C ARG A 378 -16.12 1.90 -7.56
N VAL A 379 -17.26 2.17 -8.23
CA VAL A 379 -18.22 3.18 -7.76
C VAL A 379 -18.73 2.83 -6.36
N ARG A 380 -19.11 1.57 -6.14
CA ARG A 380 -19.56 1.07 -4.83
C ARG A 380 -18.51 1.27 -3.73
N ALA A 381 -17.23 1.01 -4.03
CA ALA A 381 -16.15 1.20 -3.08
C ALA A 381 -15.99 2.68 -2.70
N HIS A 382 -15.99 3.59 -3.68
CA HIS A 382 -15.95 5.03 -3.43
C HIS A 382 -17.16 5.55 -2.64
N ASP A 383 -18.36 5.05 -2.92
CA ASP A 383 -19.57 5.42 -2.19
C ASP A 383 -19.51 4.92 -0.74
N SER A 384 -19.04 3.69 -0.53
CA SER A 384 -18.81 3.13 0.81
C SER A 384 -17.68 3.82 1.58
N ALA A 385 -16.72 4.43 0.89
CA ALA A 385 -15.61 5.15 1.50
C ALA A 385 -15.96 6.61 1.89
N GLN A 386 -17.13 7.13 1.51
CA GLN A 386 -17.49 8.51 1.86
C GLN A 386 -17.50 8.70 3.38
N PRO A 387 -16.81 9.74 3.92
CA PRO A 387 -16.69 9.98 5.36
C PRO A 387 -18.06 10.08 6.03
N LYS A 388 -18.19 9.44 7.19
CA LYS A 388 -19.39 9.54 8.04
C LYS A 388 -19.05 10.26 9.35
N PRO A 389 -19.99 11.04 9.92
CA PRO A 389 -19.78 11.64 11.23
C PRO A 389 -19.80 10.56 12.31
N HIS A 390 -18.77 10.56 13.17
CA HIS A 390 -18.64 9.71 14.34
C HIS A 390 -18.33 10.55 15.58
N THR A 391 -18.92 10.21 16.72
CA THR A 391 -18.69 10.91 17.99
C THR A 391 -17.73 10.14 18.87
N PHE A 392 -16.60 10.76 19.21
CA PHE A 392 -15.57 10.18 20.07
C PHE A 392 -15.54 10.86 21.44
N GLU A 393 -15.33 10.09 22.50
CA GLU A 393 -15.25 10.60 23.86
C GLU A 393 -14.18 9.85 24.66
N LEU A 394 -13.35 10.58 25.41
CA LEU A 394 -12.54 10.01 26.50
C LEU A 394 -13.26 10.25 27.82
N ARG A 395 -13.82 9.19 28.41
CA ARG A 395 -14.55 9.25 29.68
C ARG A 395 -13.70 8.70 30.81
N SER A 396 -13.62 9.39 31.94
CA SER A 396 -12.95 8.85 33.14
C SER A 396 -13.57 7.49 33.50
N ALA A 397 -12.73 6.46 33.58
CA ALA A 397 -13.10 5.16 34.11
C ALA A 397 -12.71 5.10 35.59
N ALA A 398 -13.59 4.60 36.44
CA ALA A 398 -13.23 4.34 37.83
C ALA A 398 -12.05 3.36 37.87
N ALA A 399 -11.11 3.57 38.78
CA ALA A 399 -10.11 2.55 39.08
C ALA A 399 -10.86 1.30 39.54
N THR A 400 -10.76 0.19 38.81
CA THR A 400 -11.18 -1.11 39.32
C THR A 400 -10.34 -1.38 40.56
N THR A 401 -10.92 -1.16 41.73
CA THR A 401 -10.39 -1.66 42.99
C THR A 401 -10.46 -3.18 42.91
N THR A 402 -9.35 -3.83 42.56
CA THR A 402 -9.24 -5.28 42.74
C THR A 402 -9.39 -5.56 44.24
N PRO A 403 -10.26 -6.48 44.67
CA PRO A 403 -10.40 -6.86 46.08
C PRO A 403 -9.10 -7.35 46.71
#